data_AF-A0A839SFU4-F1
#
_entry.id   AF-A0A839SFU4-F1
#
_cell.length_a   1.000
_cell.length_b   1.000
_cell.length_c   1.000
_cell.angle_alpha   90.00
_cell.angle_beta   90.00
_cell.angle_gamma   90.00
#
_symmetry.space_group_name_H-M   'P 1'
#
loop_
_entity.id
_entity.type
_entity.pdbx_description
1 polymer ?
#
loop_
_entity_poly.entity_id
_entity_poly.type
_entity_poly.pdbx_seq_one_letter_code
_entity_poly.pdbx_strand_id
1 'polypeptide(L)'
;MKYLFAIFFITLCNAVNAAATRLHLFKDTAHAPADTDTVARQQSISIGVNYGSDIQFFGRTGPVKYPYASGDAIYNFKSGFFVYGSAVQVFGYTPVVDEVDLGAGYLFKYSKALTGTFSYTRFIFTKDAPPVIMSASSNDINFKNAFDWKFAKSSATFDYLFGDANDYFITLSTAKHIETSWSIFDDKDYLSIDPGVSMIIGTQNFVGRYSTLHPQHLYYDNSVRGLDIPPYFHDYDNGKFRMLNYSLKLPISYNRPHYTFEASWKYSIPVNVEGALKNRHEVFFNLTFFYLFFK
;
A
#
# COMPACT_ATOMS: atom_id res chain seq x y z
N MET A 1 29.55 19.90 -11.80
CA MET A 1 29.19 18.46 -11.70
C MET A 1 28.53 18.19 -10.35
N LYS A 2 27.25 18.57 -10.15
CA LYS A 2 26.54 18.36 -8.87
C LYS A 2 25.05 18.13 -9.11
N TYR A 3 24.64 16.88 -8.86
CA TYR A 3 23.35 16.38 -8.37
C TYR A 3 22.03 17.00 -8.88
N LEU A 4 21.22 16.18 -9.56
CA LEU A 4 19.81 16.43 -9.93
C LEU A 4 19.05 15.09 -9.88
N PHE A 5 18.04 14.94 -9.01
CA PHE A 5 17.10 13.79 -8.95
C PHE A 5 15.81 14.10 -8.15
N ALA A 6 14.78 13.24 -8.35
CA ALA A 6 13.44 13.16 -7.73
C ALA A 6 12.34 14.09 -8.33
N ILE A 7 11.00 13.97 -8.09
CA ILE A 7 10.27 13.39 -6.93
C ILE A 7 8.82 12.85 -7.22
N PHE A 8 8.45 11.62 -6.80
CA PHE A 8 7.07 11.10 -6.51
C PHE A 8 6.95 9.66 -5.93
N PHE A 9 5.89 9.27 -5.20
CA PHE A 9 5.82 7.95 -4.51
C PHE A 9 4.77 6.95 -5.02
N ILE A 10 5.07 5.65 -4.92
CA ILE A 10 4.16 4.55 -5.25
C ILE A 10 4.15 3.44 -4.16
N THR A 11 3.01 2.74 -4.04
CA THR A 11 2.80 1.48 -3.29
C THR A 11 3.55 1.23 -1.97
N LEU A 12 3.04 1.76 -0.84
CA LEU A 12 3.13 1.05 0.45
C LEU A 12 1.76 0.77 1.05
N CYS A 13 1.31 -0.45 0.78
CA CYS A 13 0.41 -1.18 1.67
C CYS A 13 0.43 -2.67 1.35
N ASN A 14 0.72 -3.10 0.11
CA ASN A 14 0.51 -4.50 -0.28
C ASN A 14 1.51 -5.47 0.36
N ALA A 15 2.82 -5.21 0.43
CA ALA A 15 3.77 -6.13 1.07
C ALA A 15 3.53 -6.29 2.59
N VAL A 16 3.35 -5.18 3.32
CA VAL A 16 3.04 -5.23 4.77
C VAL A 16 1.62 -5.75 5.03
N ASN A 17 0.67 -5.54 4.12
CA ASN A 17 -0.62 -6.24 4.18
C ASN A 17 -0.50 -7.71 3.77
N ALA A 18 0.42 -8.15 2.92
CA ALA A 18 0.64 -9.56 2.60
C ALA A 18 1.32 -10.33 3.75
N ALA A 19 2.13 -9.63 4.56
CA ALA A 19 2.61 -10.15 5.85
C ALA A 19 1.55 -10.11 6.97
N ALA A 20 0.42 -9.40 6.78
CA ALA A 20 -0.62 -9.20 7.79
C ALA A 20 -2.02 -9.75 7.39
N THR A 21 -2.20 -10.16 6.13
CA THR A 21 -3.27 -11.04 5.67
C THR A 21 -2.99 -12.39 6.29
N ARG A 22 -3.95 -12.87 7.08
CA ARG A 22 -3.94 -14.27 7.46
C ARG A 22 -4.27 -15.06 6.20
N LEU A 23 -3.27 -15.65 5.55
CA LEU A 23 -3.54 -16.83 4.72
C LEU A 23 -3.99 -17.93 5.69
N HIS A 24 -5.30 -18.17 5.69
CA HIS A 24 -5.93 -19.17 6.54
C HIS A 24 -5.53 -20.56 6.02
N LEU A 25 -4.63 -21.20 6.77
CA LEU A 25 -4.05 -22.49 6.40
C LEU A 25 -4.88 -23.65 6.94
N PHE A 26 -5.66 -24.25 6.06
CA PHE A 26 -6.27 -25.55 6.32
C PHE A 26 -5.22 -26.67 6.27
N LYS A 27 -5.16 -27.44 7.35
CA LYS A 27 -4.56 -28.77 7.38
C LYS A 27 -5.62 -29.75 6.89
N ASP A 28 -5.29 -30.54 5.84
CA ASP A 28 -6.18 -31.50 5.15
C ASP A 28 -7.07 -32.29 6.13
N THR A 29 -8.30 -31.81 6.33
CA THR A 29 -9.44 -32.45 7.01
C THR A 29 -10.70 -31.60 6.79
N ALA A 30 -11.85 -32.24 6.60
CA ALA A 30 -13.10 -31.58 6.19
C ALA A 30 -13.54 -30.44 7.14
N HIS A 31 -13.96 -29.32 6.55
CA HIS A 31 -14.66 -28.17 7.15
C HIS A 31 -14.44 -27.96 8.67
N ALA A 32 -13.24 -27.55 9.07
CA ALA A 32 -13.06 -26.88 10.36
C ALA A 32 -13.44 -25.39 10.22
N PRO A 33 -14.17 -24.79 11.18
CA PRO A 33 -14.45 -23.36 11.14
C PRO A 33 -13.16 -22.53 11.28
N ALA A 34 -13.16 -21.31 10.73
CA ALA A 34 -12.03 -20.39 10.72
C ALA A 34 -11.67 -19.84 12.14
N ASP A 35 -11.10 -20.70 12.98
CA ASP A 35 -10.42 -20.30 14.22
C ASP A 35 -9.20 -21.20 14.47
N THR A 36 -8.05 -20.79 13.93
CA THR A 36 -6.84 -20.83 14.76
C THR A 36 -5.90 -19.71 14.35
N ASP A 37 -5.63 -18.82 15.30
CA ASP A 37 -4.67 -17.72 15.14
C ASP A 37 -3.21 -18.19 15.25
N THR A 38 -2.93 -19.36 14.70
CA THR A 38 -1.60 -19.94 14.53
C THR A 38 -1.17 -19.75 13.08
N VAL A 39 -0.59 -18.58 12.81
CA VAL A 39 0.58 -18.56 11.92
C VAL A 39 1.58 -19.52 12.55
N ALA A 40 1.64 -20.74 12.02
CA ALA A 40 2.68 -21.67 12.41
C ALA A 40 4.02 -21.00 12.12
N ARG A 41 4.98 -21.09 13.04
CA ARG A 41 6.37 -20.64 12.84
C ARG A 41 7.10 -21.57 11.85
N GLN A 42 6.55 -21.68 10.65
CA GLN A 42 7.10 -22.38 9.51
C GLN A 42 7.88 -21.40 8.65
N GLN A 43 8.83 -21.91 7.86
CA GLN A 43 9.48 -21.08 6.86
C GLN A 43 8.56 -21.05 5.65
N SER A 44 8.35 -19.87 5.11
CA SER A 44 7.55 -19.71 3.90
C SER A 44 8.12 -18.64 2.99
N ILE A 45 7.83 -18.81 1.71
CA ILE A 45 8.05 -17.80 0.68
C ILE A 45 6.70 -17.50 0.07
N SER A 46 6.27 -16.24 0.15
CA SER A 46 5.15 -15.72 -0.64
C SER A 46 5.73 -15.04 -1.88
N ILE A 47 5.11 -15.24 -3.04
CA ILE A 47 5.37 -14.46 -4.25
C ILE A 47 4.03 -13.92 -4.75
N GLY A 48 3.96 -12.60 -4.95
CA GLY A 48 2.80 -11.89 -5.45
C GLY A 48 3.03 -11.24 -6.81
N VAL A 49 1.96 -11.11 -7.59
CA VAL A 49 1.86 -10.15 -8.68
C VAL A 49 0.54 -9.40 -8.57
N ASN A 50 0.59 -8.08 -8.75
CA ASN A 50 -0.55 -7.19 -8.63
C ASN A 50 -0.62 -6.27 -9.86
N TYR A 51 -1.82 -6.07 -10.39
CA TYR A 51 -2.17 -4.99 -11.30
C TYR A 51 -3.07 -3.98 -10.56
N GLY A 52 -2.85 -2.68 -10.78
CA GLY A 52 -3.72 -1.63 -10.27
C GLY A 52 -4.08 -0.62 -11.35
N SER A 53 -5.33 -0.15 -11.36
CA SER A 53 -5.87 0.78 -12.36
C SER A 53 -5.33 2.21 -12.26
N ASP A 54 -4.87 2.60 -11.07
CA ASP A 54 -4.28 3.91 -10.78
C ASP A 54 -3.44 3.82 -9.50
N ILE A 55 -2.53 4.76 -9.31
CA ILE A 55 -1.60 4.81 -8.18
C ILE A 55 -2.04 5.87 -7.18
N GLN A 56 -1.86 5.55 -5.90
CA GLN A 56 -2.20 6.42 -4.79
C GLN A 56 -1.13 6.40 -3.70
N PHE A 57 -0.80 7.59 -3.19
CA PHE A 57 0.09 7.77 -2.04
C PHE A 57 -0.66 8.47 -0.89
N PHE A 58 -0.82 7.79 0.25
CA PHE A 58 -1.55 8.26 1.44
C PHE A 58 -2.88 9.00 1.16
N GLY A 59 -3.63 8.56 0.14
CA GLY A 59 -4.92 9.13 -0.25
C GLY A 59 -4.88 10.20 -1.34
N ARG A 60 -3.73 10.47 -1.96
CA ARG A 60 -3.53 11.43 -3.07
C ARG A 60 -3.28 10.70 -4.40
N THR A 61 -3.80 11.22 -5.51
CA THR A 61 -3.53 10.71 -6.87
C THR A 61 -2.91 11.78 -7.76
N GLY A 62 -2.21 11.34 -8.80
CA GLY A 62 -1.55 12.22 -9.75
C GLY A 62 -2.52 13.00 -10.66
N PRO A 63 -2.00 13.94 -11.46
CA PRO A 63 -2.82 14.76 -12.36
C PRO A 63 -3.50 13.94 -13.47
N VAL A 64 -2.94 12.78 -13.84
CA VAL A 64 -3.53 11.75 -14.72
C VAL A 64 -3.46 10.39 -14.02
N LYS A 65 -4.06 9.36 -14.64
CA LYS A 65 -4.03 8.00 -14.09
C LYS A 65 -2.75 7.28 -14.45
N TYR A 66 -2.25 6.48 -13.52
CA TYR A 66 -1.07 5.64 -13.67
C TYR A 66 -1.42 4.19 -13.37
N PRO A 67 -1.87 3.41 -14.37
CA PRO A 67 -2.00 1.97 -14.23
C PRO A 67 -0.62 1.34 -14.05
N TYR A 68 -0.52 0.29 -13.24
CA TYR A 68 0.75 -0.36 -12.93
C TYR A 68 0.62 -1.86 -12.77
N ALA A 69 1.75 -2.55 -12.92
CA ALA A 69 1.97 -3.86 -12.35
C ALA A 69 3.02 -3.78 -11.24
N SER A 70 2.99 -4.71 -10.30
CA SER A 70 4.06 -4.93 -9.33
C SER A 70 4.24 -6.43 -9.09
N GLY A 71 5.48 -6.87 -8.91
CA GLY A 71 5.81 -8.18 -8.36
C GLY A 71 6.35 -8.01 -6.94
N ASP A 72 5.99 -8.89 -6.03
CA ASP A 72 6.45 -8.88 -4.64
C ASP A 72 6.89 -10.26 -4.17
N ALA A 73 7.83 -10.31 -3.24
CA ALA A 73 8.30 -11.54 -2.62
C ALA A 73 8.60 -11.32 -1.13
N ILE A 74 8.12 -12.22 -0.27
CA ILE A 74 8.32 -12.19 1.18
C ILE A 74 8.87 -13.53 1.64
N TYR A 75 9.99 -13.52 2.37
CA TYR A 75 10.52 -14.68 3.08
C TYR A 75 10.25 -14.54 4.57
N ASN A 76 9.52 -15.49 5.16
CA ASN A 76 9.23 -15.54 6.59
C ASN A 76 10.14 -16.57 7.30
N PHE A 77 10.80 -16.15 8.38
CA PHE A 77 11.62 -17.01 9.23
C PHE A 77 10.81 -17.56 10.41
N LYS A 78 11.15 -18.78 10.87
CA LYS A 78 10.52 -19.41 12.06
C LYS A 78 10.66 -18.58 13.34
N SER A 79 11.59 -17.64 13.38
CA SER A 79 11.79 -16.70 14.48
C SER A 79 10.70 -15.62 14.58
N GLY A 80 9.97 -15.34 13.50
CA GLY A 80 9.06 -14.18 13.37
C GLY A 80 9.68 -12.99 12.64
N PHE A 81 10.98 -13.04 12.32
CA PHE A 81 11.58 -12.11 11.36
C PHE A 81 11.08 -12.41 9.94
N PHE A 82 11.07 -11.39 9.09
CA PHE A 82 10.84 -11.52 7.66
C PHE A 82 11.70 -10.53 6.88
N VAL A 83 11.97 -10.87 5.62
CA VAL A 83 12.54 -9.96 4.62
C VAL A 83 11.65 -9.97 3.40
N TYR A 84 11.58 -8.84 2.70
CA TYR A 84 10.78 -8.72 1.49
C TYR A 84 11.41 -7.79 0.47
N GLY A 85 10.94 -7.90 -0.76
CA GLY A 85 11.11 -6.87 -1.75
C GLY A 85 9.94 -6.82 -2.73
N SER A 86 9.77 -5.67 -3.34
CA SER A 86 8.81 -5.44 -4.44
C SER A 86 9.52 -4.77 -5.61
N ALA A 87 9.00 -4.98 -6.82
CA ALA A 87 9.38 -4.26 -8.02
C ALA A 87 8.10 -3.77 -8.70
N VAL A 88 8.05 -2.48 -9.02
CA VAL A 88 6.89 -1.83 -9.66
C VAL A 88 7.23 -1.51 -11.12
N GLN A 89 6.22 -1.50 -11.98
CA GLN A 89 6.26 -0.99 -13.35
C GLN A 89 4.98 -0.18 -13.63
N VAL A 90 5.12 1.10 -13.99
CA VAL A 90 4.00 1.94 -14.44
C VAL A 90 3.85 1.83 -15.95
N PHE A 91 2.61 1.64 -16.40
CA PHE A 91 2.31 1.43 -17.81
C PHE A 91 2.33 2.74 -18.61
N GLY A 92 2.76 2.65 -19.86
CA GLY A 92 2.88 3.81 -20.76
C GLY A 92 4.25 4.48 -20.75
N TYR A 93 5.21 3.95 -19.97
CA TYR A 93 6.56 4.49 -19.86
C TYR A 93 7.64 3.40 -20.01
N THR A 94 8.87 3.85 -20.24
CA THR A 94 10.10 3.08 -20.06
C THR A 94 10.85 3.69 -18.87
N PRO A 95 11.48 2.92 -17.97
CA PRO A 95 11.96 1.53 -18.10
C PRO A 95 10.91 0.43 -17.79
N VAL A 96 11.37 -0.82 -17.75
CA VAL A 96 10.56 -2.01 -17.41
C VAL A 96 10.40 -2.21 -15.90
N VAL A 97 11.33 -1.67 -15.10
CA VAL A 97 11.25 -1.65 -13.63
C VAL A 97 11.60 -0.24 -13.16
N ASP A 98 10.75 0.25 -12.29
CA ASP A 98 10.51 1.67 -12.07
C ASP A 98 10.88 2.06 -10.62
N GLU A 99 10.38 1.27 -9.68
CA GLU A 99 10.73 1.29 -8.26
C GLU A 99 11.05 -0.14 -7.80
N VAL A 100 12.03 -0.26 -6.91
CA VAL A 100 12.35 -1.49 -6.19
C VAL A 100 12.40 -1.18 -4.69
N ASP A 101 11.57 -1.88 -3.92
CA ASP A 101 11.55 -1.79 -2.47
C ASP A 101 12.32 -2.96 -1.88
N LEU A 102 13.10 -2.70 -0.83
CA LEU A 102 13.73 -3.75 -0.04
C LEU A 102 13.46 -3.47 1.44
N GLY A 103 12.89 -4.45 2.13
CA GLY A 103 12.49 -4.28 3.53
C GLY A 103 12.75 -5.51 4.39
N ALA A 104 12.77 -5.25 5.69
CA ALA A 104 12.90 -6.28 6.71
C ALA A 104 12.08 -5.90 7.94
N GLY A 105 11.61 -6.89 8.69
CA GLY A 105 10.80 -6.64 9.87
C GLY A 105 10.68 -7.83 10.80
N TYR A 106 9.86 -7.64 11.83
CA TYR A 106 9.56 -8.63 12.85
C TYR A 106 8.06 -8.61 13.16
N LEU A 107 7.44 -9.78 13.08
CA LEU A 107 6.07 -10.04 13.51
C LEU A 107 6.07 -10.47 14.97
N PHE A 108 5.34 -9.73 15.80
CA PHE A 108 5.14 -10.02 17.21
C PHE A 108 3.67 -10.33 17.51
N LYS A 109 3.46 -11.15 18.54
CA LYS A 109 2.13 -11.54 19.03
C LYS A 109 2.07 -11.29 20.54
N TYR A 110 1.36 -10.25 20.94
CA TYR A 110 1.22 -9.86 22.35
C TYR A 110 0.20 -10.73 23.09
N SER A 111 -0.89 -11.10 22.41
CA SER A 111 -1.92 -11.99 22.96
C SER A 111 -2.54 -12.82 21.85
N LYS A 112 -3.60 -13.59 22.13
CA LYS A 112 -4.39 -14.21 21.04
C LYS A 112 -4.98 -13.14 20.12
N ALA A 113 -5.65 -12.12 20.66
CA ALA A 113 -6.36 -11.11 19.86
C ALA A 113 -5.48 -9.96 19.34
N LEU A 114 -4.31 -9.71 19.93
CA LEU A 114 -3.43 -8.59 19.58
C LEU A 114 -2.13 -9.07 18.93
N THR A 115 -1.95 -8.67 17.67
CA THR A 115 -0.78 -8.95 16.83
C THR A 115 -0.20 -7.65 16.28
N GLY A 116 1.04 -7.68 15.82
CA GLY A 116 1.60 -6.55 15.11
C GLY A 116 2.94 -6.82 14.46
N THR A 117 3.43 -5.80 13.78
CA THR A 117 4.59 -5.82 12.91
C THR A 117 5.38 -4.54 13.10
N PHE A 118 6.70 -4.66 13.15
CA PHE A 118 7.62 -3.54 12.96
C PHE A 118 8.48 -3.84 11.74
N SER A 119 8.63 -2.90 10.82
CA SER A 119 9.47 -3.05 9.64
C SER A 119 10.13 -1.75 9.20
N TYR A 120 11.25 -1.89 8.52
CA TYR A 120 11.94 -0.83 7.81
C TYR A 120 11.95 -1.16 6.32
N THR A 121 11.75 -0.13 5.48
CA THR A 121 11.78 -0.24 4.03
C THR A 121 12.75 0.79 3.44
N ARG A 122 13.50 0.39 2.42
CA ARG A 122 14.33 1.25 1.58
C ARG A 122 13.75 1.25 0.16
N PHE A 123 13.51 2.44 -0.38
CA PHE A 123 12.98 2.63 -1.73
C PHE A 123 14.11 2.97 -2.71
N ILE A 124 14.11 2.31 -3.87
CA ILE A 124 15.19 2.39 -4.87
C ILE A 124 14.56 2.60 -6.25
N PHE A 125 14.65 3.83 -6.74
CA PHE A 125 14.12 4.21 -8.05
C PHE A 125 15.17 4.04 -9.13
N THR A 126 14.75 3.56 -10.30
CA THR A 126 15.64 3.54 -11.46
C THR A 126 15.86 4.97 -11.99
N LYS A 127 16.97 5.21 -12.70
CA LYS A 127 17.31 6.58 -13.14
C LYS A 127 16.38 7.12 -14.22
N ASP A 128 15.82 6.20 -15.01
CA ASP A 128 14.92 6.47 -16.12
C ASP A 128 13.45 6.37 -15.69
N ALA A 129 13.19 5.99 -14.44
CA ALA A 129 11.86 5.98 -13.81
C ALA A 129 11.10 7.27 -14.13
N PRO A 130 9.83 7.20 -14.56
CA PRO A 130 9.04 8.40 -14.83
C PRO A 130 9.08 9.37 -13.63
N PRO A 131 9.24 10.69 -13.85
CA PRO A 131 9.28 11.65 -12.75
C PRO A 131 8.06 11.58 -11.82
N VAL A 132 6.95 11.04 -12.32
CA VAL A 132 5.72 10.78 -11.57
C VAL A 132 5.77 9.58 -10.59
N ILE A 133 6.94 8.99 -10.38
CA ILE A 133 7.09 7.76 -9.60
C ILE A 133 8.34 7.67 -8.69
N MET A 134 9.19 8.72 -8.58
CA MET A 134 10.49 8.67 -7.86
C MET A 134 10.55 9.22 -6.40
N SER A 135 10.37 8.44 -5.32
CA SER A 135 9.98 8.99 -3.99
C SER A 135 10.83 10.14 -3.38
N ALA A 136 10.18 11.02 -2.60
CA ALA A 136 10.85 12.02 -1.73
C ALA A 136 11.53 11.42 -0.51
N SER A 137 10.85 10.49 0.15
CA SER A 137 11.40 9.77 1.28
C SER A 137 11.98 8.49 0.72
N SER A 138 13.30 8.29 0.82
CA SER A 138 13.91 7.05 0.33
C SER A 138 13.82 5.90 1.34
N ASN A 139 13.09 6.10 2.44
CA ASN A 139 12.95 5.16 3.55
C ASN A 139 11.58 5.28 4.20
N ASP A 140 11.13 4.20 4.84
CA ASP A 140 9.98 4.14 5.73
C ASP A 140 10.29 3.30 6.98
N ILE A 141 9.73 3.70 8.12
CA ILE A 141 9.60 2.87 9.32
C ILE A 141 8.10 2.67 9.59
N ASN A 142 7.65 1.44 9.42
CA ASN A 142 6.28 1.02 9.62
C ASN A 142 6.11 0.30 10.98
N PHE A 143 5.09 0.68 11.73
CA PHE A 143 4.66 0.00 12.94
C PHE A 143 3.16 -0.24 12.92
N LYS A 144 2.76 -1.50 12.73
CA LYS A 144 1.36 -1.92 12.62
C LYS A 144 0.95 -2.74 13.83
N ASN A 145 -0.20 -2.41 14.41
CA ASN A 145 -0.88 -3.24 15.41
C ASN A 145 -2.28 -3.58 14.94
N ALA A 146 -2.70 -4.83 15.12
CA ALA A 146 -4.01 -5.31 14.73
C ALA A 146 -4.69 -6.07 15.88
N PHE A 147 -5.93 -5.68 16.18
CA PHE A 147 -6.79 -6.27 17.19
C PHE A 147 -7.94 -7.02 16.54
N ASP A 148 -8.15 -8.25 16.98
CA ASP A 148 -9.22 -9.14 16.52
C ASP A 148 -10.41 -9.10 17.49
N TRP A 149 -11.53 -8.55 17.03
CA TRP A 149 -12.80 -8.47 17.76
C TRP A 149 -13.67 -9.72 17.58
N LYS A 150 -13.17 -10.77 16.92
CA LYS A 150 -13.90 -11.97 16.43
C LYS A 150 -14.92 -11.72 15.32
N PHE A 151 -15.63 -10.59 15.35
CA PHE A 151 -16.59 -10.20 14.30
C PHE A 151 -16.02 -9.24 13.26
N ALA A 152 -14.87 -8.63 13.55
CA ALA A 152 -14.12 -7.69 12.72
C ALA A 152 -12.67 -7.63 13.21
N LYS A 153 -11.76 -7.13 12.37
CA LYS A 153 -10.36 -6.86 12.71
C LYS A 153 -10.08 -5.39 12.49
N SER A 154 -9.61 -4.70 13.53
CA SER A 154 -9.14 -3.31 13.43
C SER A 154 -7.62 -3.27 13.44
N SER A 155 -7.02 -2.29 12.79
CA SER A 155 -5.59 -2.00 12.90
C SER A 155 -5.27 -0.53 12.92
N ALA A 156 -4.19 -0.21 13.61
CA ALA A 156 -3.51 1.07 13.57
C ALA A 156 -2.11 0.84 12.99
N THR A 157 -1.81 1.52 11.90
CA THR A 157 -0.48 1.55 11.28
C THR A 157 0.08 2.95 11.46
N PHE A 158 1.29 3.05 11.98
CA PHE A 158 2.10 4.26 11.96
C PHE A 158 3.18 4.10 10.89
N ASP A 159 3.33 5.10 10.04
CA ASP A 159 4.32 5.15 8.97
C ASP A 159 5.17 6.42 9.18
N TYR A 160 6.49 6.29 9.20
CA TYR A 160 7.42 7.42 9.20
C TYR A 160 8.30 7.35 7.96
N LEU A 161 7.96 8.17 6.98
CA LEU A 161 8.70 8.27 5.73
C LEU A 161 9.72 9.39 5.85
N PHE A 162 10.98 9.12 5.52
CA PHE A 162 12.08 10.08 5.62
C PHE A 162 13.08 10.04 4.46
N GLY A 163 13.66 11.21 4.15
CA GLY A 163 14.58 11.43 3.03
C GLY A 163 14.70 12.91 2.70
N ASP A 164 14.38 13.30 1.46
CA ASP A 164 14.32 14.70 1.01
C ASP A 164 13.08 15.43 1.56
N ALA A 165 12.05 14.67 1.94
CA ALA A 165 10.93 15.10 2.76
C ALA A 165 10.69 14.08 3.87
N ASN A 166 10.18 14.56 5.00
CA ASN A 166 9.86 13.76 6.18
C ASN A 166 8.38 13.92 6.49
N ASP A 167 7.66 12.81 6.59
CA ASP A 167 6.23 12.78 6.85
C ASP A 167 5.84 11.64 7.78
N TYR A 168 4.84 11.90 8.63
CA TYR A 168 4.31 10.94 9.59
C TYR A 168 2.84 10.69 9.29
N PHE A 169 2.44 9.42 9.24
CA PHE A 169 1.05 9.02 9.02
C PHE A 169 0.58 8.04 10.09
N ILE A 170 -0.71 8.10 10.37
CA ILE A 170 -1.47 7.09 11.11
C ILE A 170 -2.62 6.66 10.21
N THR A 171 -2.59 5.39 9.77
CA THR A 171 -3.69 4.74 9.09
C THR A 171 -4.48 3.92 10.10
N LEU A 172 -5.75 4.26 10.29
CA LEU A 172 -6.70 3.48 11.09
C LEU A 172 -7.65 2.74 10.15
N SER A 173 -7.81 1.44 10.32
CA SER A 173 -8.66 0.62 9.46
C SER A 173 -9.45 -0.42 10.24
N THR A 174 -10.64 -0.77 9.76
CA THR A 174 -11.44 -1.89 10.26
C THR A 174 -12.05 -2.64 9.09
N ALA A 175 -11.88 -3.95 9.06
CA ALA A 175 -12.48 -4.84 8.07
C ALA A 175 -13.17 -6.02 8.74
N LYS A 176 -14.18 -6.58 8.09
CA LYS A 176 -14.83 -7.83 8.51
C LYS A 176 -14.52 -8.92 7.48
N HIS A 177 -13.95 -10.03 7.94
CA HIS A 177 -13.79 -11.22 7.10
C HIS A 177 -15.14 -11.95 6.94
N ILE A 178 -15.45 -12.38 5.73
CA ILE A 178 -16.62 -13.19 5.39
C ILE A 178 -16.15 -14.30 4.46
N GLU A 179 -16.37 -15.55 4.83
CA GLU A 179 -15.96 -16.75 4.07
C GLU A 179 -17.21 -17.51 3.60
N THR A 180 -17.18 -18.08 2.39
CA THR A 180 -18.24 -18.99 1.92
C THR A 180 -18.05 -20.37 2.53
N SER A 181 -19.11 -20.92 3.14
CA SER A 181 -19.10 -22.30 3.67
C SER A 181 -19.19 -23.38 2.59
N TRP A 182 -18.99 -23.03 1.33
CA TRP A 182 -19.06 -23.90 0.16
C TRP A 182 -17.91 -23.60 -0.79
N SER A 183 -17.52 -24.63 -1.52
CA SER A 183 -16.53 -24.57 -2.59
C SER A 183 -17.12 -24.12 -3.91
N ILE A 184 -16.26 -23.63 -4.80
CA ILE A 184 -16.57 -23.08 -6.12
C ILE A 184 -16.27 -24.09 -7.22
N PHE A 185 -15.07 -24.71 -7.22
CA PHE A 185 -14.67 -25.70 -8.25
C PHE A 185 -14.30 -27.06 -7.66
N ASP A 186 -13.69 -27.13 -6.47
CA ASP A 186 -13.39 -28.39 -5.76
C ASP A 186 -13.27 -28.22 -4.25
N ASP A 187 -13.20 -29.34 -3.52
CA ASP A 187 -13.21 -29.44 -2.05
C ASP A 187 -12.08 -28.70 -1.31
N LYS A 188 -11.15 -28.08 -2.05
CA LYS A 188 -10.02 -27.33 -1.50
C LYS A 188 -10.06 -25.84 -1.83
N ASP A 189 -11.14 -25.34 -2.40
CA ASP A 189 -11.32 -23.92 -2.68
C ASP A 189 -12.52 -23.29 -1.97
N TYR A 190 -12.47 -21.96 -1.84
CA TYR A 190 -13.52 -21.13 -1.23
C TYR A 190 -13.38 -19.67 -1.68
N LEU A 191 -14.45 -18.88 -1.48
CA LEU A 191 -14.45 -17.44 -1.66
C LEU A 191 -14.38 -16.72 -0.31
N SER A 192 -13.60 -15.65 -0.22
CA SER A 192 -13.68 -14.69 0.89
C SER A 192 -13.99 -13.27 0.39
N ILE A 193 -14.59 -12.48 1.26
CA ILE A 193 -14.87 -11.05 1.05
C ILE A 193 -14.50 -10.32 2.33
N ASP A 194 -13.68 -9.27 2.22
CA ASP A 194 -13.19 -8.51 3.38
C ASP A 194 -13.60 -7.03 3.30
N PRO A 195 -14.92 -6.70 3.33
CA PRO A 195 -15.37 -5.31 3.36
C PRO A 195 -14.72 -4.55 4.51
N GLY A 196 -14.09 -3.43 4.19
CA GLY A 196 -13.34 -2.64 5.15
C GLY A 196 -13.37 -1.15 4.88
N VAL A 197 -13.28 -0.37 5.96
CA VAL A 197 -13.12 1.09 5.93
C VAL A 197 -11.77 1.46 6.52
N SER A 198 -11.18 2.55 6.01
CA SER A 198 -9.97 3.12 6.57
C SER A 198 -10.00 4.64 6.53
N MET A 199 -9.20 5.25 7.39
CA MET A 199 -8.88 6.66 7.35
C MET A 199 -7.39 6.89 7.60
N ILE A 200 -6.85 7.92 6.95
CA ILE A 200 -5.43 8.28 7.01
C ILE A 200 -5.34 9.69 7.60
N ILE A 201 -4.54 9.84 8.64
CA ILE A 201 -4.22 11.12 9.29
C ILE A 201 -2.71 11.31 9.19
N GLY A 202 -2.22 12.49 8.82
CA GLY A 202 -0.78 12.68 8.65
C GLY A 202 -0.38 14.09 8.27
N THR A 203 0.91 14.27 8.02
CA THR A 203 1.49 15.45 7.37
C THR A 203 1.54 15.27 5.85
N GLN A 204 1.88 16.33 5.12
CA GLN A 204 1.87 16.41 3.66
C GLN A 204 3.11 17.12 3.10
N ASN A 205 4.24 17.12 3.80
CA ASN A 205 5.46 17.83 3.40
C ASN A 205 5.93 17.42 1.99
N PHE A 206 5.74 16.15 1.62
CA PHE A 206 5.93 15.63 0.27
C PHE A 206 5.16 16.41 -0.81
N VAL A 207 3.96 16.92 -0.52
CA VAL A 207 3.10 17.63 -1.49
C VAL A 207 3.65 19.02 -1.82
N GLY A 208 4.13 19.73 -0.79
CA GLY A 208 4.83 21.01 -0.97
C GLY A 208 6.11 20.82 -1.76
N ARG A 209 6.92 19.84 -1.37
CA ARG A 209 8.15 19.47 -2.07
C ARG A 209 7.89 19.11 -3.54
N TYR A 210 6.85 18.32 -3.82
CA TYR A 210 6.42 18.01 -5.18
C TYR A 210 6.05 19.28 -5.96
N SER A 211 5.21 20.14 -5.39
CA SER A 211 4.71 21.36 -6.04
C SER A 211 5.83 22.35 -6.37
N THR A 212 6.86 22.45 -5.52
CA THR A 212 8.06 23.25 -5.80
C THR A 212 8.93 22.67 -6.91
N LEU A 213 9.02 21.34 -7.02
CA LEU A 213 9.90 20.68 -7.99
C LEU A 213 9.28 20.56 -9.39
N HIS A 214 7.95 20.58 -9.52
CA HIS A 214 7.24 20.40 -10.79
C HIS A 214 6.31 21.57 -11.15
N PRO A 215 6.80 22.83 -11.15
CA PRO A 215 5.95 23.99 -11.41
C PRO A 215 5.26 23.90 -12.78
N GLN A 216 5.91 23.31 -13.79
CA GLN A 216 5.40 23.24 -15.17
C GLN A 216 4.10 22.43 -15.31
N HIS A 217 3.84 21.45 -14.43
CA HIS A 217 2.60 20.66 -14.48
C HIS A 217 1.39 21.34 -13.84
N LEU A 218 1.59 22.43 -13.09
CA LEU A 218 0.50 23.29 -12.60
C LEU A 218 -0.05 24.24 -13.69
N TYR A 219 0.70 24.52 -14.76
CA TYR A 219 0.28 25.46 -15.81
C TYR A 219 -0.80 24.93 -16.75
N TYR A 220 -1.01 23.61 -16.79
CA TYR A 220 -2.01 23.00 -17.69
C TYR A 220 -3.47 23.15 -17.24
N ASP A 221 -3.73 23.70 -16.04
CA ASP A 221 -5.09 24.02 -15.56
C ASP A 221 -5.40 25.53 -15.56
N ASN A 222 -4.43 26.39 -15.92
CA ASN A 222 -4.60 27.84 -15.98
C ASN A 222 -4.10 28.41 -17.32
N SER A 223 -4.94 28.29 -18.34
CA SER A 223 -4.75 28.94 -19.64
C SER A 223 -5.03 30.46 -19.61
N VAL A 224 -4.46 31.17 -18.63
CA VAL A 224 -4.46 32.64 -18.58
C VAL A 224 -3.25 33.15 -19.35
N ARG A 225 -3.45 33.50 -20.63
CA ARG A 225 -2.43 34.19 -21.42
C ARG A 225 -2.13 35.56 -20.81
N GLY A 226 -0.86 35.85 -20.52
CA GLY A 226 -0.36 37.23 -20.38
C GLY A 226 0.04 37.72 -18.98
N LEU A 227 0.46 36.84 -18.06
CA LEU A 227 1.10 37.26 -16.80
C LEU A 227 2.47 36.58 -16.62
N ASP A 228 3.54 37.33 -16.88
CA ASP A 228 4.94 36.95 -16.56
C ASP A 228 5.24 37.09 -15.06
N ILE A 229 4.34 36.58 -14.22
CA ILE A 229 4.50 36.53 -12.78
C ILE A 229 4.56 35.04 -12.40
N PRO A 230 5.71 34.48 -11.99
CA PRO A 230 5.72 33.13 -11.44
C PRO A 230 4.77 33.14 -10.23
N PRO A 231 3.82 32.20 -10.13
CA PRO A 231 2.85 32.21 -9.05
C PRO A 231 3.60 32.19 -7.73
N TYR A 232 3.19 33.08 -6.83
CA TYR A 232 3.71 33.13 -5.46
C TYR A 232 3.65 31.71 -4.92
N PHE A 233 4.79 31.13 -4.52
CA PHE A 233 4.78 29.83 -3.87
C PHE A 233 3.95 30.00 -2.60
N HIS A 234 2.74 29.44 -2.61
CA HIS A 234 1.91 29.44 -1.41
C HIS A 234 2.69 28.71 -0.32
N ASP A 235 2.76 29.32 0.86
CA ASP A 235 3.09 28.61 2.09
C ASP A 235 1.98 27.58 2.36
N TYR A 236 2.07 26.44 1.68
CA TYR A 236 1.23 25.28 1.92
C TYR A 236 1.55 24.76 3.32
N ASP A 237 0.54 24.61 4.16
CA ASP A 237 0.67 24.28 5.57
C ASP A 237 0.77 22.75 5.77
N ASN A 238 1.63 22.17 4.95
CA ASN A 238 1.84 20.75 4.77
C ASN A 238 2.42 20.08 6.03
N GLY A 239 3.00 20.85 6.95
CA GLY A 239 3.46 20.35 8.24
C GLY A 239 2.33 20.04 9.23
N LYS A 240 1.08 20.46 8.96
CA LYS A 240 -0.04 20.17 9.86
C LYS A 240 -0.49 18.72 9.79
N PHE A 241 -0.51 18.08 10.96
CA PHE A 241 -1.11 16.77 11.16
C PHE A 241 -2.64 16.85 11.02
N ARG A 242 -3.19 16.38 9.91
CA ARG A 242 -4.62 16.50 9.55
C ARG A 242 -5.16 15.20 8.98
N MET A 243 -6.48 15.03 8.99
CA MET A 243 -7.14 13.97 8.24
C MET A 243 -6.87 14.15 6.75
N LEU A 244 -6.38 13.13 6.06
CA LEU A 244 -5.99 13.18 4.65
C LEU A 244 -6.96 12.41 3.75
N ASN A 245 -7.51 11.30 4.24
CA ASN A 245 -8.31 10.39 3.42
C ASN A 245 -9.29 9.58 4.24
N TYR A 246 -10.45 9.30 3.65
CA TYR A 246 -11.31 8.18 4.01
C TYR A 246 -11.40 7.22 2.83
N SER A 247 -11.46 5.92 3.07
CA SER A 247 -11.70 4.96 1.99
C SER A 247 -12.53 3.75 2.42
N LEU A 248 -13.24 3.18 1.44
CA LEU A 248 -13.97 1.92 1.52
C LEU A 248 -13.28 0.94 0.55
N LYS A 249 -12.86 -0.23 1.02
CA LYS A 249 -12.34 -1.32 0.18
C LYS A 249 -13.30 -2.50 0.24
N LEU A 250 -13.56 -3.11 -0.91
CA LEU A 250 -14.26 -4.38 -1.08
C LEU A 250 -13.38 -5.31 -1.93
N PRO A 251 -12.49 -6.11 -1.30
CA PRO A 251 -11.82 -7.23 -1.93
C PRO A 251 -12.75 -8.46 -1.96
N ILE A 252 -12.64 -9.23 -3.03
CA ILE A 252 -13.23 -10.55 -3.21
C ILE A 252 -12.09 -11.47 -3.63
N SER A 253 -11.87 -12.55 -2.89
CA SER A 253 -10.72 -13.43 -3.06
C SER A 253 -11.16 -14.87 -3.27
N TYR A 254 -10.67 -15.49 -4.34
CA TYR A 254 -10.73 -16.94 -4.55
C TYR A 254 -9.48 -17.56 -3.94
N ASN A 255 -9.66 -18.43 -2.95
CA ASN A 255 -8.58 -18.96 -2.11
C ASN A 255 -8.42 -20.47 -2.30
N ARG A 256 -7.16 -20.93 -2.26
CA ARG A 256 -6.72 -22.32 -2.26
C ARG A 256 -5.50 -22.50 -1.35
N PRO A 257 -5.08 -23.73 -0.99
CA PRO A 257 -4.07 -23.95 0.05
C PRO A 257 -2.69 -23.33 -0.23
N HIS A 258 -2.37 -23.09 -1.50
CA HIS A 258 -1.09 -22.53 -1.94
C HIS A 258 -1.22 -21.26 -2.77
N TYR A 259 -2.43 -20.79 -3.10
CA TYR A 259 -2.59 -19.58 -3.90
C TYR A 259 -3.93 -18.89 -3.70
N THR A 260 -3.94 -17.57 -3.93
CA THR A 260 -5.13 -16.72 -3.87
C THR A 260 -5.16 -15.81 -5.09
N PHE A 261 -6.35 -15.64 -5.68
CA PHE A 261 -6.64 -14.57 -6.64
C PHE A 261 -7.61 -13.57 -5.96
N GLU A 262 -7.17 -12.34 -5.74
CA GLU A 262 -8.00 -11.24 -5.24
C GLU A 262 -8.37 -10.28 -6.39
N ALA A 263 -9.65 -9.94 -6.50
CA ALA A 263 -10.12 -8.76 -7.21
C ALA A 263 -10.64 -7.77 -6.17
N SER A 264 -10.16 -6.52 -6.17
CA SER A 264 -10.60 -5.53 -5.21
C SER A 264 -10.97 -4.19 -5.80
N TRP A 265 -12.03 -3.63 -5.25
CA TRP A 265 -12.52 -2.29 -5.53
C TRP A 265 -12.26 -1.40 -4.32
N LYS A 266 -11.74 -0.20 -4.53
CA LYS A 266 -11.54 0.80 -3.47
C LYS A 266 -12.11 2.15 -3.90
N TYR A 267 -12.98 2.72 -3.08
CA TYR A 267 -13.43 4.10 -3.22
C TYR A 267 -12.73 4.99 -2.20
N SER A 268 -12.13 6.08 -2.68
CA SER A 268 -11.28 6.99 -1.91
C SER A 268 -11.82 8.40 -1.91
N ILE A 269 -11.84 9.03 -0.74
CA ILE A 269 -12.32 10.40 -0.49
C ILE A 269 -11.15 11.21 0.11
N PRO A 270 -10.38 11.94 -0.72
CA PRO A 270 -9.33 12.85 -0.25
C PRO A 270 -9.93 14.06 0.49
N VAL A 271 -9.32 14.46 1.61
CA VAL A 271 -9.74 15.61 2.43
C VAL A 271 -8.52 16.42 2.92
N ASN A 272 -8.74 17.68 3.33
CA ASN A 272 -7.71 18.66 3.73
C ASN A 272 -6.51 18.71 2.76
N VAL A 273 -6.80 18.88 1.46
CA VAL A 273 -5.74 18.78 0.45
C VAL A 273 -5.23 20.14 0.00
N GLU A 274 -3.93 20.17 -0.25
CA GLU A 274 -3.13 21.34 -0.56
C GLU A 274 -2.20 20.98 -1.74
N GLY A 275 -1.63 21.98 -2.42
CA GLY A 275 -0.67 21.76 -3.52
C GLY A 275 -1.20 21.10 -4.80
N ALA A 276 -0.27 20.58 -5.61
CA ALA A 276 -0.45 20.20 -7.01
C ALA A 276 -1.06 18.80 -7.28
N LEU A 277 -1.39 18.04 -6.23
CA LEU A 277 -1.98 16.70 -6.35
C LEU A 277 -3.51 16.75 -6.49
N LYS A 278 -4.10 15.85 -7.29
CA LYS A 278 -5.53 15.89 -7.60
C LYS A 278 -6.37 15.21 -6.51
N ASN A 279 -7.51 15.84 -6.25
CA ASN A 279 -8.30 15.65 -5.02
C ASN A 279 -9.75 15.26 -5.30
N ARG A 280 -9.97 14.64 -6.45
CA ARG A 280 -11.25 14.03 -6.81
C ARG A 280 -11.48 12.79 -5.96
N HIS A 281 -12.74 12.44 -5.73
CA HIS A 281 -13.06 11.09 -5.29
C HIS A 281 -12.64 10.12 -6.41
N GLU A 282 -11.99 9.03 -6.05
CA GLU A 282 -11.38 8.10 -7.01
C GLU A 282 -11.78 6.67 -6.70
N VAL A 283 -12.03 5.90 -7.76
CA VAL A 283 -12.21 4.45 -7.72
C VAL A 283 -10.94 3.80 -8.24
N PHE A 284 -10.39 2.89 -7.45
CA PHE A 284 -9.31 2.00 -7.82
C PHE A 284 -9.84 0.58 -7.99
N PHE A 285 -9.28 -0.11 -8.98
CA PHE A 285 -9.47 -1.53 -9.18
C PHE A 285 -8.11 -2.21 -9.20
N ASN A 286 -7.95 -3.22 -8.34
CA ASN A 286 -6.74 -4.03 -8.28
C ASN A 286 -7.08 -5.49 -8.55
N LEU A 287 -6.18 -6.17 -9.26
CA LEU A 287 -6.15 -7.62 -9.41
C LEU A 287 -4.85 -8.12 -8.81
N THR A 288 -4.90 -9.11 -7.94
CA THR A 288 -3.71 -9.64 -7.27
C THR A 288 -3.73 -11.16 -7.30
N PHE A 289 -2.59 -11.77 -7.61
CA PHE A 289 -2.34 -13.18 -7.45
C PHE A 289 -1.20 -13.38 -6.47
N PHE A 290 -1.37 -14.27 -5.50
CA PHE A 290 -0.33 -14.69 -4.57
C PHE A 290 -0.15 -16.20 -4.62
N TYR A 291 1.10 -16.67 -4.58
CA TYR A 291 1.45 -18.07 -4.34
C TYR A 291 2.30 -18.20 -3.07
N LEU A 292 2.01 -19.21 -2.25
CA LEU A 292 2.67 -19.49 -0.99
C LEU A 292 3.38 -20.84 -1.03
N PHE A 293 4.71 -20.82 -0.87
CA PHE A 293 5.57 -21.99 -0.76
C PHE A 293 5.93 -22.25 0.72
N PHE A 294 5.83 -23.50 1.17
CA PHE A 294 6.21 -23.94 2.52
C PHE A 294 7.58 -24.63 2.54
N LYS A 295 8.28 -24.54 3.69
CA LYS A 295 9.58 -25.20 3.94
C LYS A 295 9.80 -25.66 5.40
#